data_AF-A0A7C2QLS4-F1
#
_entry.id   AF-A0A7C2QLS4-F1
#
_cell.length_a   1.000
_cell.length_b   1.000
_cell.length_c   1.000
_cell.angle_alpha   90.00
_cell.angle_beta   90.00
_cell.angle_gamma   90.00
#
_symmetry.space_group_name_H-M   'P 1'
#
loop_
_entity.id
_entity.type
_entity.pdbx_description
1 polymer ?
#
loop_
_entity_poly.entity_id
_entity_poly.type
_entity_poly.pdbx_seq_one_letter_code
_entity_poly.pdbx_strand_id
1 'polypeptide(L)'
;MGEFHHATTENSITVLKNAIKVCRDYYPIDAVITDHGSQFYANNRDKKGNANHEFENFLKEKGIEHILCGVNHPQTNGKYEEWNDFYKNHREIFENLRDLIEWYNNRPHGSLNLRRAETPNKAFIRKMKPELWFGFATKLFGW
;
A
#
# COMPACT_ATOMS: atom_id res chain seq x y z
N MET A 1 1.96 0.24 -6.66
CA MET A 1 1.25 1.29 -7.42
C MET A 1 0.99 0.77 -8.82
N GLY A 2 -0.05 1.25 -9.51
CA GLY A 2 -0.29 0.98 -10.92
C GLY A 2 -0.79 2.24 -11.61
N GLU A 3 -0.49 2.37 -12.91
CA GLU A 3 -0.94 3.46 -13.77
C GLU A 3 -2.08 2.97 -14.66
N PHE A 4 -3.24 3.60 -14.53
CA PHE A 4 -4.45 3.22 -15.26
C PHE A 4 -5.17 4.46 -15.76
N HIS A 5 -5.87 4.35 -16.89
CA HIS A 5 -6.72 5.42 -17.42
C HIS A 5 -7.96 5.68 -16.54
N HIS A 6 -8.41 4.69 -15.78
CA HIS A 6 -9.64 4.77 -14.99
C HIS A 6 -9.42 4.25 -13.56
N ALA A 7 -9.96 4.98 -12.59
CA ALA A 7 -10.00 4.60 -11.18
C ALA A 7 -11.16 3.64 -10.93
N THR A 8 -10.97 2.35 -11.24
CA THR A 8 -11.99 1.31 -11.07
C THR A 8 -11.69 0.40 -9.89
N THR A 9 -12.73 -0.29 -9.40
CA THR A 9 -12.60 -1.33 -8.38
C THR A 9 -11.67 -2.46 -8.85
N GLU A 10 -11.82 -2.91 -10.10
CA GLU A 10 -11.00 -3.98 -10.68
C GLU A 10 -9.50 -3.63 -10.71
N ASN A 11 -9.15 -2.41 -11.12
CA ASN A 11 -7.76 -1.94 -11.13
C ASN A 11 -7.19 -1.87 -9.71
N SER A 12 -8.01 -1.43 -8.75
CA SER A 12 -7.64 -1.39 -7.33
C SER A 12 -7.37 -2.78 -6.77
N ILE A 13 -8.24 -3.76 -7.06
CA ILE A 13 -8.05 -5.15 -6.68
C ILE A 13 -6.79 -5.72 -7.34
N THR A 14 -6.54 -5.42 -8.61
CA THR A 14 -5.35 -5.88 -9.34
C THR A 14 -4.06 -5.40 -8.69
N VAL A 15 -3.99 -4.11 -8.31
CA VAL A 15 -2.84 -3.56 -7.58
C VAL A 15 -2.65 -4.25 -6.25
N LEU A 16 -3.73 -4.46 -5.49
CA LEU A 16 -3.65 -5.14 -4.19
C LEU A 16 -3.24 -6.61 -4.32
N LYS A 17 -3.76 -7.35 -5.31
CA LYS A 17 -3.32 -8.73 -5.62
C LYS A 17 -1.82 -8.80 -5.90
N ASN A 18 -1.29 -7.86 -6.68
CA ASN A 18 0.14 -7.79 -6.96
C ASN A 18 0.94 -7.48 -5.68
N ALA A 19 0.48 -6.55 -4.85
CA ALA A 19 1.12 -6.25 -3.57
C ALA A 19 1.13 -7.46 -2.63
N ILE A 20 0.00 -8.17 -2.48
CA ILE A 20 -0.09 -9.40 -1.70
C ILE A 20 0.92 -10.43 -2.22
N LYS A 21 1.03 -10.61 -3.54
CA LYS A 21 1.99 -11.55 -4.14
C LYS A 21 3.44 -11.19 -3.81
N VAL A 22 3.81 -9.92 -3.95
CA VAL A 22 5.17 -9.44 -3.67
C VAL A 22 5.50 -9.54 -2.19
N CYS A 23 4.56 -9.18 -1.32
CA CYS A 23 4.77 -9.16 0.12
C CYS A 23 4.56 -10.52 0.79
N ARG A 24 4.01 -11.52 0.09
CA ARG A 24 3.62 -12.83 0.65
C ARG A 24 4.70 -13.47 1.50
N ASP A 25 5.94 -13.39 1.02
CA ASP A 25 7.07 -14.00 1.72
C ASP A 25 7.63 -13.14 2.84
N TYR A 26 7.32 -11.83 2.85
CA TYR A 26 7.97 -10.86 3.73
C TYR A 26 7.09 -10.24 4.81
N TYR A 27 5.86 -9.89 4.47
CA TYR A 27 4.94 -9.18 5.36
C TYR A 27 3.50 -9.41 4.86
N PRO A 28 2.70 -10.29 5.48
CA PRO A 28 1.29 -10.42 5.10
C PRO A 28 0.58 -9.08 5.29
N ILE A 29 -0.25 -8.69 4.33
CA ILE A 29 -1.02 -7.45 4.41
C ILE A 29 -2.24 -7.73 5.29
N ASP A 30 -2.21 -7.28 6.53
CA ASP A 30 -3.29 -7.52 7.51
C ASP A 30 -4.44 -6.51 7.39
N ALA A 31 -4.14 -5.30 6.93
CA ALA A 31 -5.11 -4.21 6.81
C ALA A 31 -4.81 -3.32 5.60
N VAL A 32 -5.87 -2.77 5.02
CA VAL A 32 -5.82 -1.76 3.95
C VAL A 32 -6.60 -0.54 4.37
N ILE A 33 -5.98 0.62 4.24
CA ILE A 33 -6.57 1.92 4.54
C ILE A 33 -7.00 2.59 3.23
N THR A 34 -8.27 3.00 3.11
CA THR A 34 -8.78 3.73 1.94
C THR A 34 -9.66 4.92 2.32
N ASP A 35 -9.87 5.83 1.38
CA ASP A 35 -10.96 6.81 1.46
C ASP A 35 -12.32 6.17 1.08
N HIS A 36 -13.35 7.01 1.01
CA HIS A 36 -14.70 6.63 0.59
C HIS A 36 -14.89 6.69 -0.95
N GLY A 37 -13.81 6.57 -1.73
CA GLY A 37 -13.91 6.51 -3.18
C GLY A 37 -14.76 5.33 -3.64
N SER A 38 -15.53 5.51 -4.72
CA SER A 38 -16.46 4.49 -5.22
C SER A 38 -15.78 3.18 -5.64
N GLN A 39 -14.48 3.24 -5.95
CA GLN A 39 -13.63 2.08 -6.24
C GLN A 39 -13.29 1.22 -5.01
N PHE A 40 -13.42 1.77 -3.80
CA PHE A 40 -13.09 1.08 -2.54
C PHE A 40 -14.32 0.84 -1.66
N TYR A 41 -15.36 1.65 -1.83
CA TYR A 41 -16.51 1.67 -0.94
C TYR A 41 -17.81 1.87 -1.72
N ALA A 42 -18.89 1.20 -1.30
CA ALA A 42 -20.20 1.41 -1.90
C ALA A 42 -20.82 2.75 -1.50
N ASN A 43 -21.13 3.58 -2.50
CA ASN A 43 -21.85 4.85 -2.31
C ASN A 43 -23.28 4.66 -1.79
N ASN A 44 -23.93 3.55 -2.13
CA ASN A 44 -25.29 3.23 -1.72
C ASN A 44 -25.29 1.98 -0.84
N ARG A 45 -25.78 2.11 0.39
CA ARG A 45 -25.90 1.02 1.37
C ARG A 45 -27.35 0.84 1.80
N ASP A 46 -27.70 -0.36 2.21
CA ASP A 46 -29.01 -0.64 2.78
C ASP A 46 -29.17 0.05 4.15
N LYS A 47 -30.39 0.03 4.69
CA LYS A 47 -30.70 0.62 6.01
C LYS A 47 -29.91 0.00 7.18
N LYS A 48 -29.28 -1.15 6.97
CA LYS A 48 -28.43 -1.86 7.93
C LYS A 48 -26.94 -1.58 7.71
N GLY A 49 -26.60 -0.71 6.76
CA GLY A 49 -25.22 -0.35 6.41
C GLY A 49 -24.51 -1.38 5.54
N ASN A 50 -25.20 -2.39 4.99
CA ASN A 50 -24.60 -3.36 4.10
C ASN A 50 -24.63 -2.89 2.66
N ALA A 51 -23.57 -3.22 1.92
CA ALA A 51 -23.56 -3.17 0.48
C ALA A 51 -22.77 -4.37 -0.06
N ASN A 52 -23.15 -4.79 -1.26
CA ASN A 52 -22.38 -5.76 -2.02
C ASN A 52 -21.36 -5.01 -2.88
N HIS A 53 -20.16 -4.81 -2.35
CA HIS A 53 -19.07 -4.14 -3.06
C HIS A 53 -17.92 -5.11 -3.29
N GLU A 54 -17.43 -5.16 -4.52
CA GLU A 54 -16.42 -6.14 -4.94
C GLU A 54 -15.09 -5.98 -4.18
N PHE A 55 -14.67 -4.73 -3.89
CA PHE A 55 -13.45 -4.48 -3.13
C PHE A 55 -13.57 -4.96 -1.69
N GLU A 56 -14.67 -4.61 -1.02
CA GLU A 56 -14.94 -5.03 0.36
C GLU A 56 -15.04 -6.55 0.47
N ASN A 57 -15.69 -7.19 -0.50
CA ASN A 57 -15.78 -8.65 -0.56
C ASN A 57 -14.41 -9.30 -0.77
N PHE A 58 -13.58 -8.74 -1.65
CA PHE A 58 -12.21 -9.21 -1.86
C PHE A 58 -11.38 -9.15 -0.58
N LEU A 59 -11.45 -8.03 0.16
CA LEU A 59 -10.75 -7.89 1.45
C LEU A 59 -11.22 -8.92 2.47
N LYS A 60 -12.54 -9.12 2.60
CA LYS A 60 -13.13 -10.14 3.48
C LYS A 60 -12.67 -11.55 3.13
N GLU A 61 -12.65 -11.91 1.85
CA GLU A 61 -12.18 -13.22 1.37
C GLU A 61 -10.70 -13.47 1.72
N LYS A 62 -9.88 -12.41 1.69
CA LYS A 62 -8.46 -12.49 2.04
C LYS A 62 -8.18 -12.33 3.53
N GLY A 63 -9.20 -12.10 4.36
CA GLY A 63 -9.04 -11.84 5.79
C GLY A 63 -8.30 -10.54 6.08
N ILE A 64 -8.39 -9.55 5.18
CA ILE A 64 -7.73 -8.25 5.30
C ILE A 64 -8.73 -7.25 5.89
N GLU A 65 -8.34 -6.55 6.96
CA GLU A 65 -9.16 -5.52 7.57
C GLU A 65 -9.27 -4.30 6.64
N HIS A 66 -10.50 -3.82 6.42
CA HIS A 66 -10.74 -2.59 5.67
C HIS A 66 -10.91 -1.41 6.63
N ILE A 67 -9.92 -0.54 6.69
CA ILE A 67 -9.93 0.66 7.51
C ILE A 67 -10.31 1.85 6.63
N LEU A 68 -11.46 2.46 6.91
CA LEU A 68 -11.90 3.65 6.20
C LEU A 68 -11.36 4.91 6.89
N CYS A 69 -10.69 5.76 6.13
CA CYS A 69 -10.28 7.07 6.60
C CYS A 69 -11.51 7.90 6.95
N GLY A 70 -11.48 8.54 8.13
CA GLY A 70 -12.45 9.56 8.48
C GLY A 70 -12.44 10.71 7.47
N VAL A 71 -13.60 11.33 7.27
CA VAL A 71 -13.72 12.56 6.48
C VAL A 71 -12.87 13.64 7.16
N ASN A 72 -12.01 14.32 6.40
CA ASN A 72 -11.05 15.31 6.91
C ASN A 72 -10.03 14.75 7.93
N HIS A 73 -9.35 13.64 7.62
CA HIS A 73 -8.25 13.12 8.43
C HIS A 73 -6.87 13.27 7.74
N PRO A 74 -6.26 14.48 7.77
CA PRO A 74 -4.99 14.79 7.11
C PRO A 74 -3.86 13.83 7.48
N GLN A 75 -3.87 13.26 8.69
CA GLN A 75 -2.79 12.36 9.12
C GLN A 75 -2.83 10.99 8.44
N THR A 76 -4.03 10.50 8.08
CA THR A 76 -4.18 9.16 7.51
C THR A 76 -3.98 9.17 6.01
N ASN A 77 -4.55 10.17 5.33
CA ASN A 77 -4.37 10.36 3.88
C ASN A 77 -3.13 11.18 3.52
N GLY A 78 -2.58 11.97 4.43
CA GLY A 78 -1.48 12.90 4.11
C GLY A 78 -0.24 12.24 3.55
N LYS A 79 0.09 11.00 3.95
CA LYS A 79 1.20 10.24 3.36
C LYS A 79 0.93 9.87 1.90
N TYR A 80 -0.31 9.51 1.58
CA TYR A 80 -0.71 9.20 0.22
C TYR A 80 -0.80 10.48 -0.61
N GLU A 81 -1.30 11.58 -0.05
CA GLU A 81 -1.33 12.89 -0.70
C GLU A 81 0.08 13.38 -1.02
N GLU A 82 1.01 13.31 -0.06
CA GLU A 82 2.42 13.68 -0.26
C GLU A 82 3.09 12.79 -1.33
N TRP A 83 2.80 11.47 -1.32
CA TRP A 83 3.26 10.57 -2.38
C TRP A 83 2.68 10.94 -3.75
N ASN A 84 1.39 11.26 -3.82
CA ASN A 84 0.71 11.63 -5.06
C ASN A 84 1.26 12.94 -5.65
N ASP A 85 1.54 13.92 -4.79
CA ASP A 85 2.18 15.17 -5.20
C ASP A 85 3.62 14.95 -5.64
N PHE A 86 4.39 14.13 -4.92
CA PHE A 86 5.71 13.70 -5.37
C PHE A 86 5.65 13.04 -6.77
N TYR A 87 4.72 12.08 -6.95
CA TYR A 87 4.52 11.37 -8.20
C TYR A 87 4.22 12.34 -9.35
N LYS A 88 3.24 13.25 -9.20
CA LYS A 88 2.89 14.22 -10.25
C LYS A 88 4.06 15.10 -10.68
N ASN A 89 4.94 15.46 -9.75
CA ASN A 89 6.07 16.34 -10.01
C ASN A 89 7.28 15.62 -10.63
N HIS A 90 7.41 14.30 -10.43
CA HIS A 90 8.63 13.58 -10.83
C HIS A 90 8.39 12.49 -11.87
N ARG A 91 7.14 12.05 -12.09
CA ARG A 91 6.85 10.89 -12.94
C ARG A 91 7.38 11.01 -14.37
N GLU A 92 7.27 12.19 -14.97
CA GLU A 92 7.71 12.46 -16.35
C GLU A 92 9.24 12.41 -16.53
N ILE A 93 10.01 12.45 -15.44
CA ILE A 93 11.48 12.37 -15.47
C ILE A 93 11.94 10.93 -15.75
N PHE A 94 11.12 9.94 -15.41
CA PHE A 94 11.47 8.53 -15.50
C PHE A 94 10.78 7.87 -16.69
N GLU A 95 11.46 6.91 -17.32
CA GLU A 95 10.93 6.17 -18.46
C GLU A 95 9.62 5.46 -18.11
N ASN A 96 9.55 4.88 -16.91
CA ASN A 96 8.36 4.16 -16.45
C ASN A 96 8.19 4.25 -14.92
N LEU A 97 7.03 3.83 -14.44
CA LEU A 97 6.68 3.82 -13.02
C LEU A 97 7.66 3.01 -12.16
N ARG A 98 8.19 1.90 -12.71
CA ARG A 98 9.08 1.02 -11.96
C ARG A 98 10.38 1.75 -11.63
N ASP A 99 10.95 2.47 -12.59
CA ASP A 99 12.18 3.23 -12.39
C ASP A 99 12.01 4.34 -11.35
N LEU A 100 10.86 5.05 -11.38
CA LEU A 100 10.51 6.03 -10.36
C LEU A 100 10.46 5.41 -8.96
N ILE A 101 9.77 4.27 -8.82
CA ILE A 101 9.63 3.57 -7.53
C ILE A 101 11.00 3.06 -7.05
N GLU A 102 11.79 2.49 -7.93
CA GLU A 102 13.12 1.98 -7.61
C GLU A 102 14.05 3.09 -7.15
N TRP A 103 14.07 4.21 -7.87
CA TRP A 103 14.82 5.39 -7.47
C TRP A 103 14.35 5.95 -6.13
N TYR A 104 13.04 6.11 -5.94
CA TYR A 104 12.48 6.66 -4.70
C TYR A 104 12.82 5.80 -3.48
N ASN A 105 12.73 4.48 -3.60
CA ASN A 105 12.98 3.56 -2.49
C ASN A 105 14.47 3.43 -2.12
N ASN A 106 15.38 3.86 -3.01
CA ASN A 106 16.83 3.77 -2.81
C ASN A 106 17.52 5.12 -2.59
N ARG A 107 16.82 6.25 -2.72
CA ARG A 107 17.36 7.56 -2.30
C ARG A 107 17.20 7.79 -0.79
N PRO A 108 18.12 8.55 -0.16
CA PRO A 108 17.92 9.02 1.20
C PRO A 108 16.67 9.91 1.31
N HIS A 109 15.94 9.79 2.42
CA HIS A 109 14.73 10.57 2.67
C HIS A 109 14.87 11.45 3.93
N GLY A 110 14.50 12.72 3.83
CA GLY A 110 14.64 13.69 4.93
C GLY A 110 13.76 13.39 6.15
N SER A 111 12.64 12.71 5.93
CA SER A 111 11.71 12.24 6.98
C SER A 111 12.16 10.94 7.68
N LEU A 112 13.29 10.35 7.26
CA LEU A 112 13.90 9.17 7.86
C LEU A 112 15.20 9.54 8.59
N ASN A 113 16.01 8.55 8.98
CA ASN A 113 17.30 8.83 9.62
C ASN A 113 18.31 9.42 8.63
N LEU A 114 18.24 10.74 8.44
CA LEU A 114 19.09 11.48 7.50
C LEU A 114 20.57 11.41 7.88
N ARG A 115 20.90 11.33 9.18
CA ARG A 115 22.29 11.15 9.65
C ARG A 115 22.94 9.87 9.10
N ARG A 116 22.13 8.87 8.76
CA ARG A 116 22.58 7.59 8.19
C ARG A 116 22.23 7.46 6.71
N ALA A 117 21.78 8.55 6.06
CA ALA A 117 21.26 8.54 4.70
C ALA A 117 20.26 7.38 4.48
N GLU A 118 19.35 7.21 5.45
CA GLU A 118 18.41 6.11 5.43
C GLU A 118 17.42 6.24 4.26
N THR A 119 17.27 5.16 3.52
CA THR A 119 16.36 5.03 2.38
C THR A 119 15.05 4.37 2.83
N PRO A 120 13.94 4.52 2.10
CA PRO A 120 12.71 3.79 2.39
C PRO A 120 12.91 2.27 2.50
N ASN A 121 13.69 1.65 1.61
CA ASN A 121 14.02 0.23 1.70
C ASN A 121 14.74 -0.13 3.02
N LYS A 122 15.74 0.66 3.43
CA LYS A 122 16.45 0.43 4.69
C LYS A 122 15.53 0.61 5.90
N ALA A 123 14.68 1.62 5.88
CA ALA A 123 13.72 1.87 6.95
C ALA A 123 12.67 0.76 7.04
N PHE A 124 12.21 0.23 5.90
CA PHE A 124 11.30 -0.91 5.85
C PHE A 124 11.92 -2.13 6.53
N ILE A 125 13.10 -2.55 6.08
CA ILE A 125 13.85 -3.69 6.65
C ILE A 125 14.08 -3.50 8.16
N ARG A 126 14.51 -2.31 8.59
CA ARG A 126 14.74 -2.00 10.01
C ARG A 126 13.48 -2.07 10.86
N LYS A 127 12.32 -1.72 10.30
CA LYS A 127 11.03 -1.73 11.00
C LYS A 127 10.29 -3.06 10.89
N MET A 128 10.82 -4.04 10.16
CA MET A 128 10.23 -5.37 10.08
C MET A 128 10.18 -6.01 11.48
N LYS A 129 9.04 -6.64 11.79
CA LYS A 129 8.84 -7.30 13.07
C LYS A 129 9.76 -8.54 13.19
N PRO A 130 10.30 -8.85 14.38
CA PRO A 130 11.19 -10.00 14.58
C PRO A 130 10.59 -11.34 14.12
N GLU A 131 9.28 -11.54 14.28
CA GLU A 131 8.58 -12.77 13.90
C GLU A 131 8.71 -13.08 12.40
N LEU A 132 8.79 -12.03 11.58
CA LEU A 132 9.01 -12.17 10.14
C LEU A 132 10.43 -12.61 9.83
N TRP A 133 11.42 -12.08 10.57
CA TRP A 133 12.81 -12.53 10.50
C TRP A 133 12.95 -14.01 10.85
N PHE A 134 12.26 -14.46 11.90
CA PHE A 134 12.19 -15.89 12.24
C PHE A 134 11.50 -16.71 11.15
N GLY A 135 10.41 -16.21 10.57
CA GLY A 135 9.73 -16.85 9.44
C GLY A 135 10.65 -17.05 8.22
N PHE A 136 11.46 -16.04 7.87
CA PHE A 136 12.46 -16.20 6.81
C PHE A 136 13.54 -17.20 7.17
N ALA A 137 14.09 -17.12 8.38
CA ALA A 137 15.13 -18.04 8.83
C ALA A 137 14.64 -19.49 8.75
N THR A 138 13.41 -19.74 9.22
CA THR A 138 12.77 -21.07 9.15
C THR A 138 12.65 -21.55 7.70
N LYS A 139 12.15 -20.69 6.78
CA LYS A 139 12.08 -21.01 5.34
C LYS A 139 13.45 -21.25 4.68
N LEU A 140 14.45 -20.44 5.01
CA LEU A 140 15.79 -20.47 4.41
C LEU A 140 16.62 -21.67 4.91
N PHE A 141 16.52 -21.99 6.20
CA PHE A 141 17.31 -23.03 6.84
C PHE A 141 16.56 -24.35 7.01
N GLY A 142 15.28 -24.40 6.65
CA GLY A 142 14.47 -25.62 6.64
C GLY A 142 14.23 -26.23 8.02
N TRP A 143 14.16 -25.38 9.05
CA TRP A 143 13.84 -25.79 10.42
C TRP A 143 12.35 -26.10 10.59
#